data_AF-A0A357F5B8-F1
#
_entry.id   AF-A0A357F5B8-F1
#
_cell.length_a   1.000
_cell.length_b   1.000
_cell.length_c   1.000
_cell.angle_alpha   90.00
_cell.angle_beta   90.00
_cell.angle_gamma   90.00
#
_symmetry.space_group_name_H-M   'P 1'
#
loop_
_entity.id
_entity.type
_entity.pdbx_description
1 polymer ?
#
loop_
_entity_poly.entity_id
_entity_poly.type
_entity_poly.pdbx_seq_one_letter_code
_entity_poly.pdbx_strand_id
1 'polypeptide(L)'
;MVGCSFNYDQGLELEKQERWAEAAIEYRIAAVENPDDEDISAALKRMNVKVAQENFESYQQYLQQKEFHKAYRRLETALIQNPELSQAREEMQKWWHLLITGKVELEFDRLSSNLSLAEEMILQIRFNTPNGKILSGNISSETGIFFLEDVVYRTQAKQLAEYTINTIGLRIKRKSSLGYVRNDFKKFVNFRELSPLEVSGEITDNFLKTPQNVLDHRPVLISDKAALATWQPPRLVSYELRFDGDTIKIISASKRGEFAPAVLYLNKSDLRANLDFGVSKLKMDASGQKWSIRRKTYRTAEDDYFYGLSSNLSLNRYFYYDRVFRFIQ
;
A
#
# COMPACT_ATOMS: atom_id res chain seq x y z
N MET A 1 -33.32 22.75 -38.74
CA MET A 1 -32.31 21.68 -38.93
C MET A 1 -31.34 21.79 -37.77
N VAL A 2 -31.51 20.93 -36.77
CA VAL A 2 -30.60 20.81 -35.62
C VAL A 2 -29.41 20.00 -36.14
N GLY A 3 -28.21 20.60 -36.17
CA GLY A 3 -27.02 19.92 -36.65
C GLY A 3 -26.64 18.80 -35.70
N CYS A 4 -26.55 17.57 -36.19
CA CYS A 4 -25.99 16.44 -35.43
C CYS A 4 -24.57 16.80 -34.97
N SER A 5 -24.22 16.51 -33.71
CA SER A 5 -22.86 16.72 -33.20
C SER A 5 -21.89 15.86 -34.01
N PHE A 6 -20.81 16.46 -34.52
CA PHE A 6 -19.74 15.75 -35.24
C PHE A 6 -19.22 14.54 -34.46
N ASN A 7 -19.07 14.69 -33.13
CA ASN A 7 -18.58 13.63 -32.25
C ASN A 7 -19.61 12.49 -32.11
N TYR A 8 -20.91 12.80 -32.17
CA TYR A 8 -21.95 11.77 -32.17
C TYR A 8 -21.88 10.91 -33.45
N ASP A 9 -21.74 11.54 -34.62
CA ASP A 9 -21.60 10.83 -35.89
C ASP A 9 -20.32 9.99 -35.95
N GLN A 10 -19.20 10.53 -35.44
CA GLN A 10 -17.95 9.78 -35.32
C GLN A 10 -18.10 8.58 -34.35
N GLY A 11 -18.80 8.77 -33.23
CA GLY A 11 -19.11 7.70 -32.28
C GLY A 11 -19.90 6.57 -32.93
N LEU A 12 -20.90 6.89 -33.77
CA LEU A 12 -21.69 5.89 -34.51
C LEU A 12 -20.83 5.07 -35.48
N GLU A 13 -19.86 5.70 -36.14
CA GLU A 13 -18.95 4.99 -37.04
C GLU A 13 -17.98 4.07 -36.29
N LEU A 14 -17.44 4.52 -35.16
CA LEU A 14 -16.60 3.71 -34.28
C LEU A 14 -17.37 2.53 -33.65
N GLU A 15 -18.64 2.74 -33.30
CA GLU A 15 -19.52 1.69 -32.79
C GLU A 15 -19.72 0.58 -33.84
N LYS A 16 -19.92 0.92 -35.11
CA LYS A 16 -20.03 -0.09 -36.20
C LYS A 16 -18.73 -0.88 -36.40
N GLN A 17 -17.58 -0.28 -36.07
CA GLN A 17 -16.27 -0.92 -36.14
C GLN A 17 -15.92 -1.72 -34.87
N GLU A 18 -16.85 -1.82 -33.91
CA GLU A 18 -16.64 -2.48 -32.62
C GLU A 18 -15.53 -1.85 -31.77
N ARG A 19 -15.19 -0.58 -32.02
CA ARG A 19 -14.18 0.18 -31.26
C ARG A 19 -14.81 0.86 -30.06
N TRP A 20 -15.35 0.06 -29.14
CA TRP A 20 -16.25 0.51 -28.07
C TRP A 20 -15.65 1.60 -27.19
N ALA A 21 -14.38 1.46 -26.79
CA ALA A 21 -13.72 2.43 -25.93
C ALA A 21 -13.59 3.81 -26.59
N GLU A 22 -13.31 3.83 -27.89
CA GLU A 22 -13.19 5.06 -28.67
C GLU A 22 -14.56 5.67 -28.93
N ALA A 23 -15.56 4.86 -29.30
CA ALA A 23 -16.95 5.32 -29.40
C ALA A 23 -17.46 5.95 -28.09
N ALA A 24 -17.16 5.33 -26.93
CA ALA A 24 -17.52 5.86 -25.61
C ALA A 24 -16.78 7.15 -25.22
N ILE A 25 -15.65 7.46 -25.86
CA ILE A 25 -14.96 8.75 -25.70
C ILE A 25 -15.69 9.81 -26.54
N GLU A 26 -15.96 9.52 -27.81
CA GLU A 26 -16.64 10.46 -28.70
C GLU A 26 -18.06 10.81 -28.21
N TYR A 27 -18.85 9.81 -27.77
CA TYR A 27 -20.16 10.08 -27.18
C TYR A 27 -20.10 10.91 -25.90
N ARG A 28 -19.00 10.83 -25.15
CA ARG A 28 -18.83 11.63 -23.95
C ARG A 28 -18.48 13.07 -24.26
N ILE A 29 -17.69 13.31 -25.30
CA ILE A 29 -17.44 14.64 -25.83
C ILE A 29 -18.76 15.23 -26.33
N ALA A 30 -19.53 14.47 -27.11
CA ALA A 30 -20.85 14.88 -27.58
C ALA A 30 -21.82 15.19 -26.41
N ALA A 31 -21.79 14.41 -25.33
CA ALA A 31 -22.63 14.63 -24.14
C ALA A 31 -22.21 15.87 -23.34
N VAL A 32 -20.95 16.32 -23.42
CA VAL A 32 -20.53 17.59 -22.83
C VAL A 32 -21.03 18.77 -23.66
N GLU A 33 -21.05 18.62 -24.99
CA GLU A 33 -21.55 19.64 -25.92
C GLU A 33 -23.08 19.79 -25.84
N ASN A 34 -23.80 18.67 -25.73
CA ASN A 34 -25.26 18.60 -25.68
C ASN A 34 -25.72 17.65 -24.54
N PRO A 35 -25.72 18.11 -23.29
CA PRO A 35 -25.96 17.25 -22.12
C PRO A 35 -27.40 16.75 -21.98
N ASP A 36 -28.37 17.47 -22.55
CA ASP A 36 -29.80 17.13 -22.46
C ASP A 36 -30.29 16.28 -23.64
N ASP A 37 -29.38 15.87 -24.54
CA ASP A 37 -29.72 15.03 -25.70
C ASP A 37 -29.86 13.55 -25.27
N GLU A 38 -31.08 13.03 -25.39
CA GLU A 38 -31.41 11.68 -24.98
C GLU A 38 -30.74 10.60 -25.85
N ASP A 39 -30.53 10.87 -27.14
CA ASP A 39 -29.89 9.92 -28.07
C ASP A 39 -28.40 9.77 -27.75
N ILE A 40 -27.72 10.88 -27.48
CA ILE A 40 -26.31 10.89 -27.05
C ILE A 40 -26.17 10.18 -25.69
N SER A 41 -27.06 10.48 -24.73
CA SER A 41 -27.06 9.84 -23.42
C SER A 41 -27.28 8.32 -23.51
N ALA A 42 -28.24 7.89 -24.33
CA ALA A 42 -28.51 6.48 -24.57
C ALA A 42 -27.33 5.77 -25.27
N ALA A 43 -26.71 6.40 -26.25
CA ALA A 43 -25.54 5.88 -26.95
C ALA A 43 -24.33 5.72 -26.01
N LEU A 44 -24.02 6.75 -25.21
CA LEU A 44 -22.96 6.68 -24.21
C LEU A 44 -23.21 5.57 -23.19
N LYS A 45 -24.45 5.44 -22.67
CA LYS A 45 -24.81 4.39 -21.71
C LYS A 45 -24.63 2.99 -22.31
N ARG A 46 -25.09 2.78 -23.55
CA ARG A 46 -24.92 1.51 -24.28
C ARG A 46 -23.44 1.16 -24.47
N MET A 47 -22.62 2.13 -24.88
CA MET A 47 -21.19 1.91 -25.07
C MET A 47 -20.46 1.64 -23.76
N ASN A 48 -20.77 2.37 -22.69
CA ASN A 48 -20.16 2.12 -21.38
C ASN A 48 -20.38 0.68 -20.89
N VAL A 49 -21.54 0.07 -21.17
CA VAL A 49 -21.78 -1.36 -20.87
C VAL A 49 -20.80 -2.27 -21.63
N LYS A 50 -20.53 -1.99 -22.91
CA LYS A 50 -19.58 -2.76 -23.73
C LYS A 50 -18.14 -2.59 -23.25
N VAL A 51 -17.71 -1.36 -23.02
CA VAL A 51 -16.34 -1.08 -22.54
C VAL A 51 -16.12 -1.68 -21.14
N ALA A 52 -17.15 -1.68 -20.29
CA ALA A 52 -17.07 -2.32 -18.98
C ALA A 52 -16.80 -3.82 -19.09
N GLN A 53 -17.44 -4.49 -20.06
CA GLN A 53 -17.22 -5.91 -20.32
C GLN A 53 -15.79 -6.19 -20.82
N GLU A 54 -15.27 -5.40 -21.76
CA GLU A 54 -13.87 -5.55 -22.22
C GLU A 54 -12.85 -5.33 -21.09
N ASN A 55 -13.11 -4.34 -20.23
CA ASN A 55 -12.28 -4.11 -19.04
C ASN A 55 -12.37 -5.29 -18.07
N PHE A 56 -13.54 -5.90 -17.90
CA PHE A 56 -13.69 -7.08 -17.05
C PHE A 56 -12.98 -8.32 -17.62
N GLU A 57 -12.99 -8.50 -18.93
CA GLU A 57 -12.22 -9.57 -19.59
C GLU A 57 -10.70 -9.35 -19.44
N SER A 58 -10.24 -8.12 -19.65
CA SER A 58 -8.84 -7.74 -19.39
C SER A 58 -8.45 -7.96 -17.93
N TYR A 59 -9.36 -7.68 -16.99
CA TYR A 59 -9.19 -7.98 -15.57
C TYR A 59 -8.90 -9.47 -15.35
N GLN A 60 -9.73 -10.35 -15.93
CA GLN A 60 -9.57 -11.80 -15.79
C GLN A 60 -8.22 -12.28 -16.34
N GLN A 61 -7.77 -11.72 -17.48
CA GLN A 61 -6.47 -12.04 -18.05
C GLN A 61 -5.30 -11.63 -17.14
N TYR A 62 -5.31 -10.38 -16.63
CA TYR A 62 -4.26 -9.93 -15.69
C TYR A 62 -4.28 -10.70 -14.38
N LEU A 63 -5.45 -11.11 -13.91
CA LEU A 63 -5.60 -11.91 -12.71
C LEU A 63 -4.91 -13.28 -12.88
N GLN A 64 -5.11 -13.95 -14.02
CA GLN A 64 -4.45 -15.22 -14.36
C GLN A 64 -2.91 -15.06 -14.41
N GLN A 65 -2.44 -13.91 -14.89
CA GLN A 65 -1.01 -13.56 -14.93
C GLN A 65 -0.43 -13.14 -13.57
N LYS A 66 -1.25 -13.06 -12.51
CA LYS A 66 -0.87 -12.56 -11.17
C LYS A 66 -0.36 -11.10 -11.19
N GLU A 67 -0.83 -10.32 -12.16
CA GLU A 67 -0.59 -8.88 -12.31
C GLU A 67 -1.64 -8.10 -11.51
N PHE A 68 -1.69 -8.32 -10.20
CA PHE A 68 -2.81 -7.89 -9.33
C PHE A 68 -3.17 -6.40 -9.40
N HIS A 69 -2.17 -5.50 -9.45
CA HIS A 69 -2.45 -4.07 -9.58
C HIS A 69 -3.11 -3.71 -10.91
N LYS A 70 -2.68 -4.35 -12.01
CA LYS A 70 -3.27 -4.12 -13.34
C LYS A 70 -4.68 -4.70 -13.40
N ALA A 71 -4.87 -5.90 -12.85
CA ALA A 71 -6.17 -6.52 -12.72
C ALA A 71 -7.12 -5.61 -11.96
N TYR A 72 -6.78 -5.23 -10.73
CA TYR A 72 -7.62 -4.38 -9.89
C TYR A 72 -8.02 -3.06 -10.57
N ARG A 73 -7.08 -2.35 -11.23
CA ARG A 73 -7.41 -1.13 -11.99
C ARG A 73 -8.42 -1.36 -13.13
N ARG A 74 -8.32 -2.49 -13.83
CA ARG A 74 -9.29 -2.85 -14.88
C ARG A 74 -10.66 -3.14 -14.30
N LEU A 75 -10.71 -3.80 -13.15
CA LEU A 75 -11.96 -4.05 -12.43
C LEU A 75 -12.63 -2.74 -11.97
N GLU A 76 -11.86 -1.80 -11.40
CA GLU A 76 -12.36 -0.47 -11.05
C GLU A 76 -12.90 0.27 -12.27
N THR A 77 -12.15 0.24 -13.38
CA THR A 77 -12.56 0.90 -14.63
C THR A 77 -13.88 0.31 -15.15
N ALA A 78 -14.04 -1.02 -15.08
CA ALA A 78 -15.27 -1.68 -15.47
C ALA A 78 -16.47 -1.21 -14.63
N LEU A 79 -16.31 -1.08 -13.31
CA LEU A 79 -17.38 -0.61 -12.41
C LEU A 79 -17.66 0.89 -12.53
N ILE A 80 -16.65 1.71 -12.88
CA ILE A 80 -16.89 3.14 -13.19
C ILE A 80 -17.77 3.28 -14.43
N GLN A 81 -17.57 2.42 -15.44
CA GLN A 81 -18.33 2.45 -16.69
C GLN A 81 -19.72 1.82 -16.53
N ASN A 82 -19.81 0.68 -15.85
CA ASN A 82 -21.06 0.00 -15.55
C ASN A 82 -21.10 -0.45 -14.07
N PRO A 83 -21.62 0.41 -13.17
CA PRO A 83 -21.73 0.08 -11.75
C PRO A 83 -22.58 -1.16 -11.45
N GLU A 84 -23.48 -1.53 -12.36
CA GLU A 84 -24.41 -2.67 -12.20
C GLU A 84 -23.88 -3.98 -12.78
N LEU A 85 -22.62 -4.03 -13.24
CA LEU A 85 -22.00 -5.26 -13.72
C LEU A 85 -21.80 -6.26 -12.56
N SER A 86 -22.74 -7.18 -12.37
CA SER A 86 -22.82 -8.09 -11.22
C SER A 86 -21.53 -8.88 -10.97
N GLN A 87 -20.95 -9.47 -12.03
CA GLN A 87 -19.71 -10.23 -11.94
C GLN A 87 -18.53 -9.38 -11.44
N ALA A 88 -18.45 -8.11 -11.88
CA ALA A 88 -17.42 -7.19 -11.43
C ALA A 88 -17.63 -6.78 -9.96
N ARG A 89 -18.88 -6.57 -9.53
CA ARG A 89 -19.20 -6.29 -8.12
C ARG A 89 -18.82 -7.46 -7.21
N GLU A 90 -19.14 -8.68 -7.62
CA GLU A 90 -18.77 -9.90 -6.88
C GLU A 90 -17.26 -10.11 -6.81
N GLU A 91 -16.52 -9.77 -7.87
CA GLU A 91 -15.07 -9.83 -7.87
C GLU A 91 -14.46 -8.74 -6.99
N MET A 92 -15.04 -7.54 -6.94
CA MET A 92 -14.56 -6.43 -6.11
C MET A 92 -14.54 -6.82 -4.61
N GLN A 93 -15.52 -7.60 -4.16
CA GLN A 93 -15.60 -8.11 -2.78
C GLN A 93 -14.52 -9.16 -2.42
N LYS A 94 -13.58 -9.44 -3.31
CA LYS A 94 -12.48 -10.38 -3.09
C LYS A 94 -11.13 -9.67 -2.93
N TRP A 95 -11.11 -8.35 -3.03
CA TRP A 95 -9.91 -7.52 -2.97
C TRP A 95 -9.79 -6.83 -1.62
N TRP A 96 -8.62 -6.97 -1.00
CA TRP A 96 -8.25 -6.16 0.16
C TRP A 96 -7.44 -4.95 -0.28
N HIS A 97 -7.79 -3.81 0.29
CA HIS A 97 -7.04 -2.57 0.20
C HIS A 97 -6.14 -2.42 1.43
N LEU A 98 -4.84 -2.30 1.17
CA LEU A 98 -3.84 -2.21 2.21
C LEU A 98 -3.26 -0.82 2.24
N LEU A 99 -3.22 -0.24 3.43
CA LEU A 99 -2.37 0.90 3.74
C LEU A 99 -1.18 0.39 4.57
N ILE A 100 0.04 0.64 4.11
CA ILE A 100 1.26 0.33 4.86
C ILE A 100 1.83 1.64 5.34
N THR A 101 2.05 1.79 6.65
CA THR A 101 2.48 3.04 7.26
C THR A 101 3.59 2.86 8.27
N GLY A 102 4.30 3.95 8.56
CA GLY A 102 5.30 4.01 9.61
C GLY A 102 6.09 5.31 9.57
N LYS A 103 7.04 5.42 10.49
CA LYS A 103 7.98 6.54 10.54
C LYS A 103 9.40 6.04 10.73
N VAL A 104 10.35 6.72 10.10
CA VAL A 104 11.79 6.49 10.25
C VAL A 104 12.42 7.74 10.86
N GLU A 105 13.09 7.58 11.99
CA GLU A 105 13.90 8.63 12.63
C GLU A 105 15.38 8.28 12.47
N LEU A 106 16.16 9.19 11.89
CA LEU A 106 17.59 9.01 11.66
C LEU A 106 18.38 9.76 12.73
N GLU A 107 19.24 9.07 13.47
CA GLU A 107 20.18 9.62 14.46
C GLU A 107 21.62 9.42 13.97
N PHE A 108 22.32 10.51 13.63
CA PHE A 108 23.72 10.49 13.18
C PHE A 108 24.44 11.82 13.48
N ASP A 109 25.72 11.75 13.86
CA ASP A 109 26.52 12.96 14.17
C ASP A 109 27.21 13.53 12.91
N ARG A 110 27.67 12.67 12.01
CA ARG A 110 28.31 13.05 10.74
C ARG A 110 28.03 12.00 9.67
N LEU A 111 27.44 12.40 8.55
CA LEU A 111 27.19 11.50 7.43
C LEU A 111 28.46 11.39 6.57
N SER A 112 29.32 10.40 6.87
CA SER A 112 30.54 10.14 6.10
C SER A 112 30.17 9.52 4.74
N SER A 113 29.80 10.35 3.78
CA SER A 113 29.82 9.96 2.38
C SER A 113 30.19 11.14 1.51
N ASN A 114 31.13 10.91 0.59
CA ASN A 114 31.28 11.71 -0.61
C ASN A 114 29.97 11.59 -1.42
N LEU A 115 28.99 12.44 -1.11
CA LEU A 115 27.71 12.56 -1.80
C LEU A 115 27.80 13.51 -3.01
N SER A 116 29.02 13.80 -3.50
CA SER A 116 29.21 14.73 -4.61
C SER A 116 28.43 14.29 -5.87
N LEU A 117 27.77 15.29 -6.48
CA LEU A 117 27.04 15.26 -7.75
C LEU A 117 25.95 14.15 -7.88
N ALA A 118 25.11 13.99 -6.85
CA ALA A 118 23.83 13.29 -7.02
C ALA A 118 22.79 14.24 -7.62
N GLU A 119 22.07 13.81 -8.65
CA GLU A 119 20.93 14.56 -9.21
C GLU A 119 19.70 14.47 -8.30
N GLU A 120 19.52 13.32 -7.66
CA GLU A 120 18.37 13.04 -6.80
C GLU A 120 18.78 12.08 -5.68
N MET A 121 18.31 12.35 -4.47
CA MET A 121 18.47 11.49 -3.30
C MET A 121 17.11 11.33 -2.61
N ILE A 122 16.60 10.10 -2.57
CA ILE A 122 15.30 9.80 -1.96
C ILE A 122 15.47 8.71 -0.91
N LEU A 123 15.07 9.02 0.33
CA LEU A 123 14.93 8.02 1.37
C LEU A 123 13.79 7.07 0.98
N GLN A 124 14.07 5.78 1.05
CA GLN A 124 13.16 4.74 0.60
C GLN A 124 13.14 3.60 1.61
N ILE A 125 11.94 3.07 1.83
CA ILE A 125 11.72 1.82 2.51
C ILE A 125 11.19 0.79 1.50
N ARG A 126 11.58 -0.47 1.70
CA ARG A 126 11.12 -1.61 0.91
C ARG A 126 10.50 -2.65 1.82
N PHE A 127 9.49 -3.35 1.32
CA PHE A 127 8.77 -4.38 2.06
C PHE A 127 8.79 -5.71 1.30
N ASN A 128 8.92 -6.80 2.04
CA ASN A 128 8.57 -8.13 1.54
C ASN A 128 7.06 -8.28 1.64
N THR A 129 6.44 -8.74 0.56
CA THR A 129 5.02 -9.13 0.54
C THR A 129 4.89 -10.65 0.70
N PRO A 130 3.70 -11.13 1.11
CA PRO A 130 3.43 -12.58 1.21
C PRO A 130 3.55 -13.31 -0.13
N ASN A 131 3.43 -12.59 -1.26
CA ASN A 131 3.55 -13.16 -2.61
C ASN A 131 4.98 -13.06 -3.20
N GLY A 132 5.97 -12.68 -2.39
CA GLY A 132 7.38 -12.62 -2.81
C GLY A 132 7.76 -11.41 -3.67
N LYS A 133 6.85 -10.43 -3.83
CA LYS A 133 7.17 -9.15 -4.48
C LYS A 133 7.82 -8.20 -3.47
N ILE A 134 8.57 -7.23 -3.98
CA ILE A 134 9.13 -6.14 -3.17
C ILE A 134 8.35 -4.87 -3.48
N LEU A 135 7.66 -4.34 -2.47
CA LEU A 135 7.07 -3.01 -2.54
C LEU A 135 8.10 -1.98 -2.11
N SER A 136 8.02 -0.78 -2.69
CA SER A 136 8.92 0.32 -2.36
C SER A 136 8.10 1.58 -2.10
N GLY A 137 8.34 2.22 -0.96
CA GLY A 137 7.72 3.48 -0.57
C GLY A 137 8.77 4.54 -0.30
N ASN A 138 8.45 5.80 -0.61
CA ASN A 138 9.30 6.93 -0.27
C ASN A 138 9.06 7.30 1.20
N ILE A 139 10.13 7.68 1.88
CA ILE A 139 10.08 8.26 3.22
C ILE A 139 10.17 9.77 3.05
N SER A 140 9.21 10.51 3.62
CA SER A 140 9.28 11.97 3.63
C SER A 140 10.55 12.43 4.32
N SER A 141 11.34 13.29 3.66
CA SER A 141 12.54 13.88 4.25
C SER A 141 12.23 14.87 5.37
N GLU A 142 11.01 15.42 5.39
CA GLU A 142 10.58 16.42 6.39
C GLU A 142 10.08 15.76 7.67
N THR A 143 9.23 14.75 7.52
CA THR A 143 8.53 14.14 8.67
C THR A 143 9.07 12.77 9.04
N GLY A 144 9.85 12.12 8.15
CA GLY A 144 10.24 10.72 8.28
C GLY A 144 9.09 9.73 8.11
N ILE A 145 7.87 10.20 7.84
CA ILE A 145 6.69 9.34 7.66
C ILE A 145 6.73 8.75 6.26
N PHE A 146 6.37 7.47 6.15
CA PHE A 146 6.05 6.82 4.90
C PHE A 146 4.63 6.27 4.93
N PHE A 147 4.01 6.26 3.77
CA PHE A 147 2.82 5.48 3.51
C PHE A 147 2.85 4.98 2.06
N LEU A 148 2.27 3.82 1.82
CA LEU A 148 2.04 3.29 0.48
C LEU A 148 0.80 2.41 0.51
N GLU A 149 0.16 2.28 -0.65
CA GLU A 149 -1.01 1.44 -0.83
C GLU A 149 -0.64 0.16 -1.58
N ASP A 150 -1.34 -0.93 -1.29
CA ASP A 150 -1.26 -2.20 -2.00
C ASP A 150 -2.66 -2.80 -2.15
N VAL A 151 -2.83 -3.71 -3.10
CA VAL A 151 -4.07 -4.47 -3.31
C VAL A 151 -3.77 -5.96 -3.42
N VAL A 152 -4.49 -6.75 -2.64
CA VAL A 152 -4.29 -8.21 -2.60
C VAL A 152 -5.60 -8.96 -2.84
N TYR A 153 -5.50 -10.06 -3.57
CA TYR A 153 -6.66 -10.83 -4.03
C TYR A 153 -6.86 -12.09 -3.18
N ARG A 154 -8.12 -12.35 -2.77
CA ARG A 154 -8.55 -13.54 -2.01
C ARG A 154 -7.62 -13.89 -0.84
N THR A 155 -7.06 -12.86 -0.21
CA THR A 155 -6.07 -13.02 0.86
C THR A 155 -6.78 -13.24 2.17
N GLN A 156 -6.31 -14.22 2.95
CA GLN A 156 -6.81 -14.44 4.30
C GLN A 156 -6.27 -13.36 5.23
N ALA A 157 -7.05 -12.94 6.23
CA ALA A 157 -6.64 -11.90 7.17
C ALA A 157 -5.28 -12.19 7.84
N LYS A 158 -4.96 -13.46 8.14
CA LYS A 158 -3.67 -13.87 8.70
C LYS A 158 -2.49 -13.55 7.78
N GLN A 159 -2.66 -13.71 6.47
CA GLN A 159 -1.60 -13.48 5.49
C GLN A 159 -1.23 -12.00 5.39
N LEU A 160 -2.13 -11.09 5.77
CA LEU A 160 -1.83 -9.66 5.84
C LEU A 160 -0.74 -9.35 6.88
N ALA A 161 -0.62 -10.16 7.94
CA ALA A 161 0.40 -9.99 8.97
C ALA A 161 1.82 -10.35 8.52
N GLU A 162 2.00 -11.00 7.37
CA GLU A 162 3.29 -11.53 6.91
C GLU A 162 4.16 -10.48 6.20
N TYR A 163 3.66 -9.27 5.99
CA TYR A 163 4.45 -8.17 5.45
C TYR A 163 5.60 -7.81 6.39
N THR A 164 6.80 -7.65 5.85
CA THR A 164 7.97 -7.26 6.63
C THR A 164 8.78 -6.17 5.95
N ILE A 165 9.52 -5.38 6.73
CA ILE A 165 10.54 -4.48 6.21
C ILE A 165 11.63 -5.34 5.55
N ASN A 166 11.89 -5.10 4.28
CA ASN A 166 12.99 -5.69 3.53
C ASN A 166 14.26 -4.85 3.72
N THR A 167 14.19 -3.56 3.39
CA THR A 167 15.35 -2.67 3.41
C THR A 167 14.91 -1.22 3.67
N ILE A 168 15.71 -0.48 4.44
CA ILE A 168 15.62 0.99 4.55
C ILE A 168 16.93 1.56 4.02
N GLY A 169 16.86 2.57 3.16
CA GLY A 169 18.08 3.16 2.59
C GLY A 169 17.82 4.41 1.76
N LEU A 170 18.87 4.82 1.05
CA LEU A 170 18.88 5.99 0.19
C LEU A 170 19.03 5.58 -1.27
N ARG A 171 18.03 5.88 -2.10
CA ARG A 171 18.14 5.80 -3.56
C ARG A 171 18.86 7.05 -4.04
N ILE A 172 19.93 6.86 -4.80
CA ILE A 172 20.77 7.93 -5.34
C ILE A 172 20.76 7.81 -6.86
N LYS A 173 20.34 8.87 -7.53
CA LYS A 173 20.41 9.00 -8.99
C LYS A 173 21.62 9.87 -9.33
N ARG A 174 22.51 9.36 -10.20
CA ARG A 174 23.74 10.06 -10.60
C ARG A 174 23.84 10.11 -12.12
N LYS A 175 24.25 11.26 -12.66
CA LYS A 175 24.66 11.36 -14.05
C LYS A 175 26.14 11.03 -14.16
N SER A 176 26.46 10.04 -14.98
CA SER A 176 27.84 9.74 -15.34
C SER A 176 28.42 10.86 -16.20
N SER A 177 29.76 10.95 -16.25
CA SER A 177 30.47 11.85 -17.16
C SER A 177 30.16 11.61 -18.64
N LEU A 178 29.65 10.42 -18.99
CA LEU A 178 29.20 10.03 -20.34
C LEU A 178 27.71 10.34 -20.59
N GLY A 179 27.02 10.98 -19.65
CA GLY A 179 25.61 11.37 -19.78
C GLY A 179 24.58 10.31 -19.35
N TYR A 180 25.00 9.05 -19.11
CA TYR A 180 24.10 8.00 -18.60
C TYR A 180 23.68 8.24 -17.16
N VAL A 181 22.45 7.88 -16.83
CA VAL A 181 21.93 7.92 -15.47
C VAL A 181 22.16 6.57 -14.79
N ARG A 182 22.83 6.58 -13.64
CA ARG A 182 23.02 5.42 -12.77
C ARG A 182 22.17 5.56 -11.51
N ASN A 183 21.47 4.49 -11.16
CA ASN A 183 20.72 4.37 -9.92
C ASN A 183 21.49 3.49 -8.93
N ASP A 184 21.95 4.07 -7.83
CA ASP A 184 22.57 3.35 -6.73
C ASP A 184 21.60 3.31 -5.53
N PHE A 185 21.67 2.26 -4.71
CA PHE A 185 20.86 2.14 -3.51
C PHE A 185 21.74 1.86 -2.28
N LYS A 186 21.97 2.91 -1.47
CA LYS A 186 22.76 2.81 -0.24
C LYS A 186 21.87 2.28 0.89
N LYS A 187 22.04 1.01 1.23
CA LYS A 187 21.26 0.34 2.28
C LYS A 187 21.75 0.78 3.66
N PHE A 188 20.83 1.20 4.52
CA PHE A 188 21.10 1.45 5.94
C PHE A 188 20.81 0.18 6.74
N VAL A 189 19.57 -0.29 6.64
CA VAL A 189 19.09 -1.53 7.26
C VAL A 189 18.67 -2.48 6.15
N ASN A 190 19.07 -3.76 6.24
CA ASN A 190 18.77 -4.76 5.21
C ASN A 190 18.43 -6.10 5.86
N PHE A 191 17.15 -6.37 6.02
CA PHE A 191 16.60 -7.64 6.48
C PHE A 191 16.52 -8.69 5.36
N ARG A 192 16.61 -8.25 4.08
CA ARG A 192 16.48 -9.09 2.88
C ARG A 192 15.08 -9.72 2.78
N GLU A 193 14.95 -10.75 1.95
CA GLU A 193 13.73 -11.54 1.79
C GLU A 193 13.44 -12.30 3.10
N LEU A 194 12.42 -11.84 3.82
CA LEU A 194 11.92 -12.45 5.05
C LEU A 194 10.47 -12.86 4.84
N SER A 195 10.17 -14.10 5.22
CA SER A 195 8.83 -14.66 5.36
C SER A 195 8.79 -15.45 6.67
N PRO A 196 7.62 -15.56 7.32
CA PRO A 196 7.50 -16.37 8.52
C PRO A 196 7.68 -17.85 8.15
N LEU A 197 8.35 -18.60 9.03
CA LEU A 197 8.49 -20.05 8.89
C LEU A 197 7.15 -20.75 9.11
N GLU A 198 6.33 -20.20 10.01
CA GLU A 198 5.01 -20.68 10.34
C GLU A 198 4.09 -19.50 10.74
N VAL A 199 2.81 -19.61 10.37
CA VAL A 199 1.74 -18.74 10.83
C VAL A 199 0.67 -19.60 11.50
N SER A 200 0.58 -19.54 12.82
CA SER A 200 -0.29 -20.40 13.65
C SER A 200 -1.26 -19.60 14.52
N GLY A 201 -2.17 -20.30 15.20
CA GLY A 201 -3.24 -19.69 16.01
C GLY A 201 -4.46 -19.30 15.19
N GLU A 202 -5.52 -18.81 15.84
CA GLU A 202 -6.79 -18.47 15.20
C GLU A 202 -7.18 -17.00 15.39
N ILE A 203 -7.89 -16.46 14.40
CA ILE A 203 -8.52 -15.15 14.46
C ILE A 203 -9.96 -15.40 14.90
N THR A 204 -10.27 -15.18 16.18
CA THR A 204 -11.63 -15.36 16.75
C THR A 204 -12.63 -14.41 16.11
N ASP A 205 -13.90 -14.74 15.87
CA ASP A 205 -14.83 -13.82 15.14
C ASP A 205 -15.36 -12.61 15.95
N ASN A 206 -14.59 -12.10 16.92
CA ASN A 206 -14.96 -11.00 17.82
C ASN A 206 -14.76 -9.61 17.19
N PHE A 207 -15.22 -9.41 15.96
CA PHE A 207 -15.17 -8.10 15.30
C PHE A 207 -16.22 -7.14 15.87
N LEU A 208 -15.89 -5.86 15.96
CA LEU A 208 -16.87 -4.83 16.29
C LEU A 208 -17.96 -4.78 15.20
N LYS A 209 -19.21 -4.55 15.61
CA LYS A 209 -20.33 -4.40 14.66
C LYS A 209 -20.19 -3.18 13.76
N THR A 210 -19.57 -2.12 14.28
CA THR A 210 -19.34 -0.85 13.59
C THR A 210 -17.86 -0.51 13.70
N PRO A 211 -17.16 -0.25 12.57
CA PRO A 211 -15.79 0.20 12.60
C PRO A 211 -15.63 1.50 13.39
N GLN A 212 -14.64 1.54 14.29
CA GLN A 212 -14.30 2.70 15.11
C GLN A 212 -13.12 3.46 14.52
N ASN A 213 -12.97 4.74 14.88
CA ASN A 213 -11.85 5.53 14.38
C ASN A 213 -10.53 4.92 14.85
N VAL A 214 -9.48 4.98 14.03
CA VAL A 214 -8.15 4.48 14.42
C VAL A 214 -7.66 5.09 15.73
N LEU A 215 -7.99 6.36 16.02
CA LEU A 215 -7.66 7.06 17.26
C LEU A 215 -8.18 6.32 18.51
N ASP A 216 -9.35 5.69 18.42
CA ASP A 216 -9.94 4.92 19.52
C ASP A 216 -9.12 3.65 19.84
N HIS A 217 -8.37 3.16 18.86
CA HIS A 217 -7.53 1.97 18.97
C HIS A 217 -6.08 2.26 19.35
N ARG A 218 -5.57 3.46 19.06
CA ARG A 218 -4.14 3.80 19.27
C ARG A 218 -3.63 3.66 20.70
N PRO A 219 -4.43 3.78 21.79
CA PRO A 219 -3.97 3.46 23.13
C PRO A 219 -3.34 2.07 23.27
N VAL A 220 -3.66 1.11 22.39
CA VAL A 220 -3.04 -0.22 22.35
C VAL A 220 -1.52 -0.19 22.13
N LEU A 221 -1.00 0.86 21.50
CA LEU A 221 0.43 1.04 21.22
C LEU A 221 1.23 1.43 22.48
N ILE A 222 0.57 2.03 23.47
CA ILE A 222 1.22 2.51 24.68
C ILE A 222 1.73 1.33 25.49
N SER A 223 2.94 1.48 26.04
CA SER A 223 3.63 0.40 26.72
C SER A 223 4.64 0.88 27.76
N ASP A 224 4.55 0.31 28.96
CA ASP A 224 5.52 0.55 30.03
C ASP A 224 6.80 -0.31 29.91
N LYS A 225 6.81 -1.29 29.01
CA LYS A 225 8.02 -2.09 28.72
C LYS A 225 9.20 -1.21 28.28
N ALA A 226 10.38 -1.51 28.82
CA ALA A 226 11.61 -0.85 28.40
C ALA A 226 11.85 -1.05 26.90
N ALA A 227 12.29 0.02 26.21
CA ALA A 227 12.70 -0.08 24.83
C ALA A 227 13.93 -0.98 24.70
N LEU A 228 13.93 -1.87 23.72
CA LEU A 228 15.09 -2.70 23.44
C LEU A 228 16.27 -1.81 22.98
N ALA A 229 17.49 -2.27 23.29
CA ALA A 229 18.70 -1.65 22.78
C ALA A 229 18.73 -1.70 21.24
N THR A 230 19.39 -0.73 20.60
CA THR A 230 19.63 -0.80 19.15
C THR A 230 20.42 -2.05 18.80
N TRP A 231 20.20 -2.57 17.59
CA TRP A 231 20.91 -3.75 17.10
C TRP A 231 21.18 -3.64 15.61
N GLN A 232 22.16 -4.41 15.14
CA GLN A 232 22.48 -4.53 13.72
C GLN A 232 21.85 -5.83 13.21
N PRO A 233 20.88 -5.76 12.27
CA PRO A 233 20.25 -6.97 11.78
C PRO A 233 21.25 -7.92 11.13
N PRO A 234 21.22 -9.22 11.48
CA PRO A 234 22.00 -10.24 10.81
C PRO A 234 21.47 -10.43 9.38
N ARG A 235 22.25 -11.14 8.56
CA ARG A 235 21.85 -11.42 7.17
C ARG A 235 20.60 -12.30 7.04
N LEU A 236 20.28 -13.08 8.08
CA LEU A 236 19.15 -14.00 8.11
C LEU A 236 18.45 -13.87 9.45
N VAL A 237 17.13 -13.70 9.42
CA VAL A 237 16.26 -13.68 10.60
C VAL A 237 15.19 -14.74 10.39
N SER A 238 15.17 -15.76 11.24
CA SER A 238 14.07 -16.72 11.30
C SER A 238 13.05 -16.28 12.33
N TYR A 239 11.77 -16.39 11.97
CA TYR A 239 10.67 -16.09 12.88
C TYR A 239 9.40 -16.85 12.51
N GLU A 240 8.51 -16.94 13.48
CA GLU A 240 7.14 -17.46 13.34
C GLU A 240 6.16 -16.39 13.85
N LEU A 241 4.92 -16.46 13.37
CA LEU A 241 3.81 -15.65 13.86
C LEU A 241 2.78 -16.55 14.52
N ARG A 242 2.38 -16.20 15.74
CA ARG A 242 1.29 -16.88 16.46
C ARG A 242 0.21 -15.91 16.87
N PHE A 243 -0.99 -16.11 16.34
CA PHE A 243 -2.18 -15.36 16.69
C PHE A 243 -2.73 -15.85 18.04
N ASP A 244 -2.97 -14.92 18.96
CA ASP A 244 -3.47 -15.18 20.31
C ASP A 244 -4.32 -13.99 20.77
N GLY A 245 -5.64 -14.13 20.64
CA GLY A 245 -6.60 -13.05 20.88
C GLY A 245 -6.34 -11.85 19.96
N ASP A 246 -6.13 -10.68 20.56
CA ASP A 246 -5.82 -9.42 19.87
C ASP A 246 -4.31 -9.16 19.75
N THR A 247 -3.51 -10.22 19.89
CA THR A 247 -2.05 -10.15 19.77
C THR A 247 -1.52 -11.11 18.72
N ILE A 248 -0.42 -10.71 18.10
CA ILE A 248 0.37 -11.54 17.20
C ILE A 248 1.76 -11.65 17.81
N LYS A 249 2.10 -12.83 18.34
CA LYS A 249 3.42 -13.10 18.91
C LYS A 249 4.43 -13.35 17.80
N ILE A 250 5.52 -12.59 17.80
CA ILE A 250 6.69 -12.74 16.93
C ILE A 250 7.70 -13.59 17.67
N ILE A 251 7.78 -14.87 17.30
CA ILE A 251 8.73 -15.80 17.91
C ILE A 251 9.95 -15.83 17.00
N SER A 252 11.03 -15.14 17.37
CA SER A 252 12.26 -15.04 16.56
C SER A 252 13.50 -15.47 17.31
N ALA A 253 14.45 -16.09 16.60
CA ALA A 253 15.72 -16.53 17.18
C ALA A 253 16.54 -15.35 17.76
N SER A 254 16.40 -14.16 17.16
CA SER A 254 17.06 -12.94 17.63
C SER A 254 16.36 -12.27 18.80
N LYS A 255 15.14 -12.70 19.18
CA LYS A 255 14.25 -12.00 20.13
C LYS A 255 14.02 -10.54 19.72
N ARG A 256 13.82 -10.35 18.41
CA ARG A 256 13.61 -9.07 17.72
C ARG A 256 12.39 -9.13 16.81
N GLY A 257 11.87 -7.97 16.43
CA GLY A 257 10.59 -7.85 15.71
C GLY A 257 10.43 -6.52 14.97
N GLU A 258 11.49 -5.73 14.88
CA GLU A 258 11.52 -4.45 14.17
C GLU A 258 11.25 -4.60 12.66
N PHE A 259 11.42 -5.81 12.12
CA PHE A 259 11.09 -6.13 10.72
C PHE A 259 9.61 -6.37 10.48
N ALA A 260 8.82 -6.79 11.48
CA ALA A 260 7.38 -7.03 11.34
C ALA A 260 6.59 -5.76 11.69
N PRO A 261 5.28 -5.67 11.40
CA PRO A 261 4.48 -4.53 11.82
C PRO A 261 4.47 -4.36 13.36
N ALA A 262 4.06 -3.19 13.83
CA ALA A 262 3.71 -2.96 15.23
C ALA A 262 2.22 -3.31 15.47
N VAL A 263 1.36 -2.98 14.50
CA VAL A 263 -0.08 -3.22 14.57
C VAL A 263 -0.64 -3.59 13.20
N LEU A 264 -1.58 -4.52 13.19
CA LEU A 264 -2.47 -4.80 12.06
C LEU A 264 -3.88 -4.36 12.42
N TYR A 265 -4.42 -3.41 11.68
CA TYR A 265 -5.82 -3.00 11.76
C TYR A 265 -6.61 -3.64 10.63
N LEU A 266 -7.81 -4.14 10.93
CA LEU A 266 -8.73 -4.71 9.96
C LEU A 266 -10.06 -3.97 9.97
N ASN A 267 -10.64 -3.84 8.79
CA ASN A 267 -12.01 -3.45 8.53
C ASN A 267 -12.57 -4.49 7.56
N LYS A 268 -13.35 -5.43 8.09
CA LYS A 268 -13.87 -6.57 7.34
C LYS A 268 -15.00 -6.15 6.40
N SER A 269 -15.79 -5.13 6.75
CA SER A 269 -16.91 -4.66 5.93
C SER A 269 -16.44 -4.00 4.63
N ASP A 270 -15.37 -3.21 4.70
CA ASP A 270 -14.83 -2.46 3.56
C ASP A 270 -13.63 -3.16 2.91
N LEU A 271 -13.22 -4.32 3.43
CA LEU A 271 -12.01 -5.06 3.03
C LEU A 271 -10.77 -4.16 3.02
N ARG A 272 -10.62 -3.37 4.09
CA ARG A 272 -9.47 -2.48 4.30
C ARG A 272 -8.61 -2.96 5.45
N ALA A 273 -7.31 -2.88 5.28
CA ALA A 273 -6.36 -3.17 6.34
C ALA A 273 -5.27 -2.11 6.40
N ASN A 274 -4.71 -1.92 7.59
CA ASN A 274 -3.52 -1.10 7.78
C ASN A 274 -2.46 -1.84 8.56
N LEU A 275 -1.27 -1.86 7.97
CA LEU A 275 -0.04 -2.39 8.56
C LEU A 275 0.79 -1.21 9.03
N ASP A 276 0.70 -0.91 10.32
CA ASP A 276 1.46 0.16 10.96
C ASP A 276 2.76 -0.43 11.52
N PHE A 277 3.89 -0.04 10.97
CA PHE A 277 5.23 -0.49 11.39
C PHE A 277 5.79 0.29 12.59
N GLY A 278 5.04 1.28 13.08
CA GLY A 278 5.41 2.17 14.15
C GLY A 278 6.56 3.11 13.77
N VAL A 279 7.25 3.63 14.78
CA VAL A 279 8.47 4.43 14.58
C VAL A 279 9.72 3.56 14.68
N SER A 280 10.48 3.49 13.59
CA SER A 280 11.81 2.88 13.55
C SER A 280 12.88 3.94 13.77
N LYS A 281 13.69 3.77 14.82
CA LYS A 281 14.87 4.61 15.09
C LYS A 281 16.10 3.96 14.50
N LEU A 282 16.74 4.64 13.57
CA LEU A 282 17.97 4.21 12.91
C LEU A 282 19.11 5.04 13.45
N LYS A 283 20.09 4.39 14.07
CA LYS A 283 21.28 5.04 14.63
C LYS A 283 22.52 4.58 13.90
N MET A 284 23.28 5.53 13.36
CA MET A 284 24.59 5.25 12.79
C MET A 284 25.63 5.14 13.91
N ASP A 285 26.56 4.19 13.78
CA ASP A 285 27.67 4.07 14.72
C ASP A 285 28.66 5.24 14.60
N ALA A 286 29.52 5.41 15.61
CA ALA A 286 30.51 6.49 15.65
C ALA A 286 31.51 6.44 14.48
N SER A 287 31.66 5.28 13.84
CA SER A 287 32.53 5.10 12.66
C SER A 287 31.90 5.63 11.37
N GLY A 288 30.59 5.88 11.37
CA GLY A 288 29.82 6.32 10.21
C GLY A 288 29.57 5.21 9.17
N GLN A 289 29.87 3.95 9.50
CA GLN A 289 29.85 2.84 8.54
C GLN A 289 28.64 1.93 8.71
N LYS A 290 28.14 1.74 9.93
CA LYS A 290 27.07 0.79 10.19
C LYS A 290 25.86 1.46 10.81
N TRP A 291 24.69 1.04 10.35
CA TRP A 291 23.42 1.45 10.92
C TRP A 291 22.88 0.35 11.82
N SER A 292 22.30 0.77 12.94
CA SER A 292 21.55 -0.05 13.87
C SER A 292 20.09 0.42 13.90
N ILE A 293 19.18 -0.48 14.21
CA ILE A 293 17.74 -0.21 14.28
C ILE A 293 17.20 -0.56 15.67
N ARG A 294 16.16 0.14 16.10
CA ARG A 294 15.22 -0.28 17.14
C ARG A 294 13.83 0.26 16.84
N ARG A 295 12.78 -0.40 17.33
CA ARG A 295 11.44 0.19 17.37
C ARG A 295 11.32 1.12 18.58
N LYS A 296 10.76 2.31 18.38
CA LYS A 296 10.41 3.23 19.48
C LYS A 296 9.24 2.61 20.27
N THR A 297 9.35 2.62 21.58
CA THR A 297 8.21 2.33 22.46
C THR A 297 7.39 3.61 22.64
N TYR A 298 6.09 3.52 22.42
CA TYR A 298 5.16 4.62 22.64
C TYR A 298 4.89 4.68 24.15
N ARG A 299 5.32 5.76 24.81
CA ARG A 299 5.09 5.99 26.24
C ARG A 299 3.86 6.84 26.46
N THR A 300 3.62 7.79 25.57
CA THR A 300 2.48 8.70 25.60
C THR A 300 1.85 8.82 24.21
N ALA A 301 0.67 9.42 24.13
CA ALA A 301 0.03 9.71 22.85
C ALA A 301 0.86 10.69 21.97
N GLU A 302 1.70 11.53 22.57
CA GLU A 302 2.57 12.47 21.87
C GLU A 302 3.71 11.77 21.12
N ASP A 303 4.07 10.55 21.52
CA ASP A 303 5.05 9.74 20.79
C ASP A 303 4.54 9.27 19.43
N ASP A 304 3.23 9.39 19.19
CA ASP A 304 2.55 8.85 18.03
C ASP A 304 2.61 9.79 16.82
N TYR A 305 3.13 9.26 15.72
CA TYR A 305 3.24 9.99 14.47
C TYR A 305 1.90 10.12 13.73
N PHE A 306 0.84 9.48 14.23
CA PHE A 306 -0.45 9.44 13.57
C PHE A 306 -1.03 10.80 13.21
N TYR A 307 -0.91 11.82 14.07
CA TYR A 307 -1.41 13.16 13.75
C TYR A 307 -0.74 13.76 12.51
N GLY A 308 0.54 13.46 12.30
CA GLY A 308 1.26 13.81 11.07
C GLY A 308 0.73 13.03 9.87
N LEU A 309 0.48 11.73 10.02
CA LEU A 309 -0.08 10.88 8.97
C LEU A 309 -1.51 11.30 8.59
N SER A 310 -2.36 11.61 9.56
CA SER A 310 -3.77 11.96 9.36
C SER A 310 -3.99 13.32 8.72
N SER A 311 -2.94 14.15 8.63
CA SER A 311 -2.99 15.39 7.86
C SER A 311 -3.18 15.14 6.35
N ASN A 312 -2.86 13.94 5.87
CA ASN A 312 -3.11 13.55 4.49
C ASN A 312 -4.56 13.06 4.31
N LEU A 313 -5.42 13.95 3.80
CA LEU A 313 -6.84 13.70 3.59
C LEU A 313 -7.15 12.49 2.70
N SER A 314 -6.25 12.13 1.77
CA SER A 314 -6.44 10.95 0.91
C SER A 314 -6.48 9.63 1.69
N LEU A 315 -5.91 9.62 2.90
CA LEU A 315 -5.81 8.43 3.74
C LEU A 315 -7.02 8.24 4.68
N ASN A 316 -7.94 9.22 4.76
CA ASN A 316 -9.07 9.19 5.68
C ASN A 316 -9.92 7.92 5.55
N ARG A 317 -10.04 7.37 4.34
CA ARG A 317 -10.77 6.12 4.07
C ARG A 317 -10.23 4.91 4.83
N TYR A 318 -8.97 4.94 5.25
CA TYR A 318 -8.37 3.84 6.01
C TYR A 318 -8.63 3.94 7.50
N PHE A 319 -8.94 5.11 8.07
CA PHE A 319 -8.88 5.31 9.53
C PHE A 319 -10.09 4.81 10.33
N TYR A 320 -10.76 3.75 9.86
CA TYR A 320 -11.89 3.12 10.53
C TYR A 320 -11.75 1.60 10.53
N TYR A 321 -11.74 0.99 11.71
CA TYR A 321 -11.42 -0.42 11.90
C TYR A 321 -12.34 -1.10 12.92
N ASP A 322 -12.72 -2.33 12.62
CA ASP A 322 -13.55 -3.18 13.49
C ASP A 322 -12.70 -4.16 14.32
N ARG A 323 -11.40 -4.26 14.04
CA ARG A 323 -10.47 -5.07 14.83
C ARG A 323 -9.01 -4.65 14.70
N VAL A 324 -8.25 -4.86 15.78
CA VAL A 324 -6.84 -4.50 15.87
C VAL A 324 -6.03 -5.61 16.51
N PHE A 325 -4.85 -5.90 15.93
CA PHE A 325 -3.90 -6.86 16.46
C PHE A 325 -2.58 -6.18 16.75
N ARG A 326 -2.12 -6.29 17.99
CA ARG A 326 -0.81 -5.81 18.38
C ARG A 326 0.26 -6.89 18.17
N PHE A 327 1.32 -6.55 17.47
CA PHE A 327 2.49 -7.41 17.38
C PHE A 327 3.31 -7.28 18.66
N ILE A 328 3.59 -8.42 19.29
CA ILE A 328 4.37 -8.53 20.53
C ILE A 328 5.48 -9.55 20.35
N GLN A 329 6.57 -9.41 21.11
CA GLN A 329 7.64 -10.41 21.18
C GLN A 329 7.44 -11.32 22.40
#